data_AF-A0A3D2P4M8-F1
#
_entry.id   AF-A0A3D2P4M8-F1
#
_cell.length_a   1.000
_cell.length_b   1.000
_cell.length_c   1.000
_cell.angle_alpha   90.00
_cell.angle_beta   90.00
_cell.angle_gamma   90.00
#
_symmetry.space_group_name_H-M   'P 1'
#
loop_
_entity.id
_entity.type
_entity.pdbx_description
1 polymer ?
#
loop_
_entity_poly.entity_id
_entity_poly.type
_entity_poly.pdbx_seq_one_letter_code
_entity_poly.pdbx_strand_id
1 'polypeptide(L)'
;HLIGTDAFQEADTVGITRPCTKHNYLVKNPDDLARVMHEAFYVATSGRPGPVVVDLPKDIQFADCPYSGKKSAAHRSYRPQIKPELTGIREAVRMMKAAKKPVFYTGGGIINAGPEASQLLRELVRATNFPITSTLMGLGSYPGTSSNWLGML
;
A
#
# COMPACT_ATOMS: atom_id res chain seq x y z
N HIS A 1 32.98 12.64 -1.51
CA HIS A 1 31.86 13.52 -1.12
C HIS A 1 31.65 14.57 -2.21
N LEU A 2 30.57 14.44 -2.99
CA LEU A 2 30.24 15.29 -4.16
C LEU A 2 28.74 15.72 -4.13
N ILE A 3 28.10 15.73 -2.96
CA ILE A 3 26.73 16.25 -2.82
C ILE A 3 26.85 17.74 -2.46
N GLY A 4 26.25 18.60 -3.26
CA GLY A 4 26.29 20.05 -3.17
C GLY A 4 27.44 20.72 -3.92
N THR A 5 28.03 20.07 -4.94
CA THR A 5 29.24 20.56 -5.63
C THR A 5 29.03 20.96 -7.10
N ASP A 6 27.80 20.89 -7.59
CA ASP A 6 27.42 21.05 -9.01
C ASP A 6 28.14 20.04 -9.93
N ALA A 7 28.19 18.79 -9.47
CA ALA A 7 28.77 17.68 -10.18
C ALA A 7 27.92 17.30 -11.42
N PHE A 8 28.52 16.60 -12.38
CA PHE A 8 27.82 16.16 -13.58
C PHE A 8 26.54 15.36 -13.25
N GLN A 9 25.40 15.80 -13.78
CA GLN A 9 24.06 15.25 -13.50
C GLN A 9 23.63 15.29 -12.03
N GLU A 10 24.15 16.24 -11.25
CA GLU A 10 23.73 16.44 -9.88
C GLU A 10 22.28 16.93 -9.80
N ALA A 11 21.45 16.16 -9.11
CA ALA A 11 20.08 16.53 -8.76
C ALA A 11 19.76 16.00 -7.36
N ASP A 12 19.03 16.78 -6.57
CA ASP A 12 18.48 16.30 -5.29
C ASP A 12 17.28 15.38 -5.56
N THR A 13 17.60 14.15 -5.97
CA THR A 13 16.65 13.05 -6.20
C THR A 13 15.75 12.83 -5.01
N VAL A 14 16.28 12.96 -3.79
CA VAL A 14 15.52 12.81 -2.55
C VAL A 14 14.51 13.94 -2.43
N GLY A 15 14.93 15.19 -2.57
CA GLY A 15 14.04 16.36 -2.52
C GLY A 15 12.93 16.31 -3.56
N ILE A 16 13.26 15.96 -4.80
CA ILE A 16 12.31 15.91 -5.93
C ILE A 16 11.25 14.83 -5.71
N THR A 17 11.64 13.65 -5.22
CA THR A 17 10.73 12.50 -5.15
C THR A 17 9.99 12.39 -3.82
N ARG A 18 10.46 13.05 -2.76
CA ARG A 18 9.85 12.99 -1.42
C ARG A 18 8.33 13.29 -1.38
N PRO A 19 7.76 14.21 -2.19
CA PRO A 19 6.31 14.46 -2.19
C PRO A 19 5.48 13.35 -2.83
N CYS A 20 6.07 12.52 -3.70
CA CYS A 20 5.36 11.51 -4.49
C CYS A 20 5.73 10.06 -4.12
N THR A 21 6.59 9.87 -3.12
CA THR A 21 7.00 8.57 -2.61
C THR A 21 6.57 8.36 -1.17
N LYS A 22 6.41 7.10 -0.78
CA LYS A 22 6.19 6.70 0.60
C LYS A 22 7.46 6.82 1.43
N HIS A 23 8.61 6.55 0.81
CA HIS A 23 9.91 6.64 1.44
C HIS A 23 11.03 6.75 0.42
N ASN A 24 12.12 7.40 0.83
CA ASN A 24 13.34 7.55 0.05
C ASN A 24 14.51 7.01 0.87
N TYR A 25 15.33 6.18 0.24
CA TYR A 25 16.61 5.75 0.78
C TYR A 25 17.74 6.35 -0.05
N LEU A 26 18.80 6.83 0.60
CA LEU A 26 20.08 7.15 -0.03
C LEU A 26 21.13 6.21 0.56
N VAL A 27 21.62 5.27 -0.24
CA VAL A 27 22.62 4.30 0.22
C VAL A 27 24.00 4.95 0.16
N LYS A 28 24.67 5.06 1.31
CA LYS A 28 26.01 5.69 1.42
C LYS A 28 27.12 4.68 1.74
N ASN A 29 26.77 3.46 2.11
CA ASN A 29 27.70 2.38 2.42
C ASN A 29 27.24 1.10 1.69
N PRO A 30 28.12 0.42 0.92
CA PRO A 30 27.78 -0.83 0.25
C PRO A 30 27.23 -1.91 1.21
N ASP A 31 27.69 -1.96 2.46
CA ASP A 31 27.24 -2.94 3.47
C ASP A 31 25.75 -2.78 3.84
N ASP A 32 25.17 -1.60 3.64
CA ASP A 32 23.76 -1.32 3.93
C ASP A 32 22.82 -1.75 2.79
N LEU A 33 23.36 -2.01 1.59
CA LEU A 33 22.56 -2.18 0.38
C LEU A 33 21.54 -3.32 0.52
N ALA A 34 21.99 -4.50 0.97
CA ALA A 34 21.11 -5.65 1.13
C ALA A 34 19.95 -5.35 2.11
N ARG A 35 20.25 -4.71 3.25
CA ARG A 35 19.24 -4.33 4.26
C ARG A 35 18.25 -3.31 3.70
N VAL A 36 18.74 -2.24 3.07
CA VAL A 36 17.92 -1.18 2.48
C VAL A 36 16.97 -1.73 1.42
N MET A 37 17.43 -2.66 0.57
CA MET A 37 16.58 -3.29 -0.42
C MET A 37 15.43 -4.09 0.22
N HIS A 38 15.72 -4.91 1.24
CA HIS A 38 14.68 -5.66 1.95
C HIS A 38 13.67 -4.73 2.65
N GLU A 39 14.15 -3.65 3.27
CA GLU A 39 13.32 -2.63 3.91
C GLU A 39 12.46 -1.87 2.87
N ALA A 40 13.02 -1.52 1.72
CA ALA A 40 12.31 -0.82 0.66
C ALA A 40 11.12 -1.63 0.14
N PHE A 41 11.30 -2.92 -0.13
CA PHE A 41 10.20 -3.81 -0.52
C PHE A 41 9.15 -3.95 0.58
N TYR A 42 9.58 -4.07 1.84
CA TYR A 42 8.66 -4.13 2.97
C TYR A 42 7.81 -2.85 3.07
N VAL A 43 8.43 -1.67 3.00
CA VAL A 43 7.74 -0.39 3.08
C VAL A 43 6.81 -0.19 1.89
N ALA A 44 7.24 -0.54 0.68
CA ALA A 44 6.43 -0.39 -0.54
C ALA A 44 5.13 -1.21 -0.50
N THR A 45 5.18 -2.40 0.12
CA THR A 45 4.08 -3.38 0.11
C THR A 45 3.23 -3.38 1.38
N SER A 46 3.77 -2.94 2.52
CA SER A 46 3.07 -3.00 3.81
C SER A 46 2.06 -1.86 3.98
N GLY A 47 0.93 -2.11 4.65
CA GLY A 47 -0.08 -1.07 4.92
C GLY A 47 -0.78 -0.63 3.64
N ARG A 48 -0.85 0.68 3.38
CA ARG A 48 -1.25 1.19 2.05
C ARG A 48 -0.03 1.08 1.11
N PRO A 49 -0.10 0.28 0.03
CA PRO A 49 1.02 0.17 -0.91
C PRO A 49 1.33 1.52 -1.55
N GLY A 50 2.61 1.74 -1.88
CA GLY A 50 3.05 2.98 -2.49
C GLY A 50 4.51 2.92 -2.94
N PRO A 51 4.92 3.84 -3.83
CA PRO A 51 6.26 3.84 -4.40
C PRO A 51 7.32 4.16 -3.34
N VAL A 52 8.49 3.55 -3.49
CA VAL A 52 9.69 3.80 -2.68
C VAL A 52 10.84 4.01 -3.64
N VAL A 53 11.65 5.03 -3.39
CA VAL A 53 12.86 5.31 -4.19
C VAL A 53 14.09 4.91 -3.39
N VAL A 54 14.98 4.14 -4.02
CA VAL A 54 16.30 3.81 -3.48
C VAL A 54 17.32 4.46 -4.41
N ASP A 55 18.02 5.46 -3.89
CA ASP A 55 19.09 6.15 -4.58
C ASP A 55 20.42 5.46 -4.32
N LEU A 56 21.13 5.14 -5.41
CA LEU A 56 22.36 4.37 -5.43
C LEU A 56 23.46 5.18 -6.13
N PRO A 57 24.34 5.84 -5.36
CA PRO A 57 25.51 6.50 -5.91
C PRO A 57 26.39 5.54 -6.73
N LYS A 58 27.11 6.08 -7.71
CA LYS A 58 27.93 5.30 -8.65
C LYS A 58 28.96 4.41 -7.94
N ASP A 59 29.66 4.96 -6.95
CA ASP A 59 30.63 4.26 -6.12
C ASP A 59 30.01 3.07 -5.37
N ILE A 60 28.76 3.18 -4.92
CA ILE A 60 28.02 2.07 -4.30
C ILE A 60 27.69 0.98 -5.31
N GLN A 61 27.34 1.34 -6.54
CA GLN A 61 27.00 0.37 -7.59
C GLN A 61 28.20 -0.47 -8.04
N PHE A 62 29.42 0.09 -7.99
CA PHE A 62 30.64 -0.62 -8.38
C PHE A 62 31.36 -1.32 -7.23
N ALA A 63 30.93 -1.10 -5.98
CA ALA A 63 31.56 -1.70 -4.82
C ALA A 63 31.11 -3.15 -4.62
N ASP A 64 32.05 -4.01 -4.21
CA ASP A 64 31.71 -5.30 -3.64
C ASP A 64 31.02 -5.11 -2.29
N CYS A 65 29.92 -5.83 -2.06
CA CYS A 65 29.21 -5.78 -0.79
C CYS A 65 28.75 -7.19 -0.35
N PRO A 66 28.67 -7.44 0.96
CA PRO A 66 28.12 -8.69 1.48
C PRO A 66 26.61 -8.75 1.23
N TYR A 67 26.14 -9.85 0.66
CA TYR A 67 24.71 -10.11 0.60
C TYR A 67 24.24 -10.84 1.86
N SER A 68 23.33 -10.21 2.60
CA SER A 68 22.54 -10.90 3.61
C SER A 68 21.13 -11.18 3.09
N GLY A 69 20.72 -12.45 3.14
CA GLY A 69 19.35 -12.85 2.82
C GLY A 69 18.31 -12.15 3.70
N LYS A 70 17.05 -12.19 3.28
CA LYS A 70 15.94 -11.55 3.98
C LYS A 70 15.86 -12.05 5.43
N LYS A 71 16.38 -11.27 6.38
CA LYS A 71 16.08 -11.49 7.79
C LYS A 71 14.60 -11.16 8.00
N SER A 72 13.96 -11.81 8.97
CA SER A 72 12.65 -11.40 9.50
C SER A 72 12.79 -10.02 10.16
N ALA A 73 13.00 -8.99 9.34
CA ALA A 73 13.24 -7.64 9.77
C ALA A 73 11.90 -6.92 9.67
N ALA A 74 11.15 -6.94 10.77
CA ALA A 74 10.09 -5.96 10.97
C ALA A 74 10.74 -4.57 10.87
N HIS A 75 10.28 -3.74 9.94
CA HIS A 75 10.77 -2.36 9.84
C HIS A 75 10.60 -1.67 11.19
N ARG A 76 11.67 -1.03 11.68
CA ARG A 76 11.73 -0.54 13.07
C ARG A 76 10.62 0.46 13.39
N SER A 77 10.21 1.27 12.40
CA SER A 77 9.24 2.35 12.58
C SER A 77 7.93 2.18 11.80
N TYR A 78 7.83 1.22 10.87
CA TYR A 78 6.66 1.09 9.99
C TYR A 78 5.91 -0.19 10.33
N ARG A 79 4.86 -0.06 11.15
CA ARG A 79 4.01 -1.17 11.60
C ARG A 79 2.55 -0.80 11.37
N PRO A 80 2.01 -1.02 10.16
CA PRO A 80 0.61 -0.74 9.89
C PRO A 80 -0.28 -1.65 10.76
N GLN A 81 -1.42 -1.12 11.20
CA GLN A 81 -2.45 -1.92 11.86
C GLN A 81 -3.15 -2.79 10.81
N ILE A 82 -2.96 -4.12 10.89
CA ILE A 82 -3.50 -5.08 9.92
C ILE A 82 -4.77 -5.75 10.48
N LYS A 83 -4.89 -5.87 11.81
CA LYS A 83 -6.05 -6.47 12.46
C LYS A 83 -7.01 -5.39 12.94
N PRO A 84 -8.29 -5.43 12.54
CA PRO A 84 -9.29 -4.51 13.05
C PRO A 84 -9.62 -4.82 14.51
N GLU A 85 -9.92 -3.78 15.28
CA GLU A 85 -10.46 -3.90 16.63
C GLU A 85 -11.91 -4.42 16.59
N LEU A 86 -12.22 -5.46 17.38
CA LEU A 86 -13.55 -6.08 17.39
C LEU A 86 -14.66 -5.10 17.79
N THR A 87 -14.34 -4.13 18.64
CA THR A 87 -15.28 -3.07 19.05
C THR A 87 -15.72 -2.22 17.87
N GLY A 88 -14.79 -1.84 16.98
CA GLY A 88 -15.09 -1.09 15.76
C GLY A 88 -15.96 -1.87 14.78
N ILE A 89 -15.71 -3.18 14.63
CA ILE A 89 -16.55 -4.04 13.78
C ILE A 89 -17.98 -4.13 14.34
N ARG A 90 -18.13 -4.35 15.64
CA ARG A 90 -19.47 -4.43 16.28
C ARG A 90 -20.25 -3.14 16.10
N GLU A 91 -19.59 -2.01 16.22
CA GLU A 91 -20.19 -0.69 16.03
C GLU A 91 -20.64 -0.47 14.57
N ALA A 92 -19.79 -0.81 13.60
CA ALA A 92 -20.15 -0.75 12.19
C ALA A 92 -21.39 -1.61 11.87
N VAL A 93 -21.45 -2.84 12.38
CA VAL A 93 -22.62 -3.72 12.22
C VAL A 93 -23.87 -3.14 12.88
N ARG A 94 -23.74 -2.52 14.07
CA ARG A 94 -24.86 -1.85 14.74
C ARG A 94 -25.41 -0.70 13.89
N MET A 95 -24.53 0.14 13.33
CA MET A 95 -24.91 1.23 12.43
C MET A 95 -25.57 0.70 11.16
N MET A 96 -25.03 -0.36 10.54
CA MET A 96 -25.61 -1.00 9.36
C MET A 96 -27.03 -1.50 9.61
N LYS A 97 -27.29 -2.14 10.76
CA LYS A 97 -28.63 -2.63 11.13
C LYS A 97 -29.64 -1.51 11.37
N ALA A 98 -29.20 -0.36 11.86
CA ALA A 98 -30.06 0.80 12.13
C ALA A 98 -30.32 1.68 10.88
N ALA A 99 -29.55 1.48 9.80
CA ALA A 99 -29.64 2.30 8.61
C ALA A 99 -30.94 2.07 7.84
N LYS A 100 -31.63 3.16 7.46
CA LYS A 100 -32.88 3.09 6.68
C LYS A 100 -32.65 2.87 5.17
N LYS A 101 -31.57 3.44 4.63
CA LYS A 101 -31.19 3.36 3.20
C LYS A 101 -29.66 3.19 3.07
N PRO A 102 -29.11 2.04 3.50
CA PRO A 102 -27.67 1.80 3.43
C PRO A 102 -27.22 1.55 1.98
N VAL A 103 -25.99 1.93 1.67
CA VAL A 103 -25.32 1.64 0.40
C VAL A 103 -23.86 1.31 0.69
N PHE A 104 -23.32 0.27 0.05
CA PHE A 104 -21.88 0.04 0.03
C PHE A 104 -21.24 0.91 -1.05
N TYR A 105 -20.24 1.70 -0.68
CA TYR A 105 -19.38 2.40 -1.63
C TYR A 105 -17.97 1.82 -1.55
N THR A 106 -17.55 1.17 -2.64
CA THR A 106 -16.33 0.38 -2.67
C THR A 106 -15.28 0.99 -3.58
N GLY A 107 -14.01 0.95 -3.17
CA GLY A 107 -12.89 1.50 -3.95
C GLY A 107 -11.84 0.45 -4.29
N GLY A 108 -10.78 0.89 -4.99
CA GLY A 108 -9.66 0.02 -5.40
C GLY A 108 -8.90 -0.65 -4.25
N GLY A 109 -9.15 -0.24 -3.00
CA GLY A 109 -8.68 -0.96 -1.82
C GLY A 109 -9.15 -2.42 -1.77
N ILE A 110 -10.35 -2.73 -2.26
CA ILE A 110 -10.86 -4.11 -2.31
C ILE A 110 -10.06 -4.94 -3.32
N ILE A 111 -9.76 -4.36 -4.49
CA ILE A 111 -8.92 -5.01 -5.51
C ILE A 111 -7.51 -5.23 -4.97
N ASN A 112 -6.91 -4.22 -4.35
CA ASN A 112 -5.56 -4.30 -3.78
C ASN A 112 -5.46 -5.30 -2.61
N ALA A 113 -6.55 -5.52 -1.88
CA ALA A 113 -6.62 -6.53 -0.82
C ALA A 113 -6.72 -7.97 -1.36
N GLY A 114 -6.94 -8.13 -2.67
CA GLY A 114 -6.89 -9.42 -3.37
C GLY A 114 -8.25 -10.09 -3.58
N PRO A 115 -8.26 -11.26 -4.24
CA PRO A 115 -9.49 -11.96 -4.62
C PRO A 115 -10.39 -12.34 -3.45
N GLU A 116 -9.80 -12.72 -2.31
CA GLU A 116 -10.55 -13.08 -1.09
C GLU A 116 -11.38 -11.90 -0.56
N ALA A 117 -10.83 -10.67 -0.59
CA ALA A 117 -11.58 -9.49 -0.17
C ALA A 117 -12.79 -9.23 -1.08
N SER A 118 -12.64 -9.47 -2.38
CA SER A 118 -13.75 -9.36 -3.34
C SER A 118 -14.81 -10.44 -3.11
N GLN A 119 -14.41 -11.65 -2.72
CA GLN A 119 -15.34 -12.72 -2.33
C GLN A 119 -16.10 -12.35 -1.05
N LEU A 120 -15.40 -11.94 0.01
CA LEU A 120 -16.00 -11.54 1.28
C LEU A 120 -16.95 -10.35 1.13
N LEU A 121 -16.63 -9.39 0.25
CA LEU A 121 -17.55 -8.31 -0.12
C LEU A 121 -18.85 -8.86 -0.70
N ARG A 122 -18.78 -9.82 -1.63
CA ARG A 122 -19.97 -10.44 -2.24
C ARG A 122 -20.81 -11.19 -1.20
N GLU A 123 -20.17 -11.87 -0.27
CA GLU A 123 -20.84 -12.54 0.85
C GLU A 123 -21.54 -11.54 1.77
N LEU A 124 -20.88 -10.42 2.10
CA LEU A 124 -21.45 -9.35 2.91
C LEU A 124 -22.65 -8.67 2.23
N VAL A 125 -22.54 -8.36 0.93
CA VAL A 125 -23.65 -7.81 0.15
C VAL A 125 -24.82 -8.80 0.10
N ARG A 126 -24.55 -10.10 -0.10
CA ARG A 126 -25.60 -11.13 -0.09
C ARG A 126 -26.30 -11.25 1.27
N ALA A 127 -25.53 -11.21 2.36
CA ALA A 127 -26.07 -11.34 3.71
C ALA A 127 -26.92 -10.13 4.14
N THR A 128 -26.58 -8.95 3.66
CA THR A 128 -27.27 -7.69 4.02
C THR A 128 -28.33 -7.28 3.01
N ASN A 129 -28.23 -7.76 1.77
CA ASN A 129 -29.00 -7.34 0.61
C ASN A 129 -28.92 -5.83 0.35
N PHE A 130 -27.86 -5.16 0.81
CA PHE A 130 -27.69 -3.72 0.58
C PHE A 130 -27.27 -3.46 -0.86
N PRO A 131 -27.72 -2.35 -1.47
CA PRO A 131 -27.20 -1.92 -2.76
C PRO A 131 -25.72 -1.53 -2.67
N ILE A 132 -25.01 -1.62 -3.78
CA ILE A 132 -23.58 -1.38 -3.88
C ILE A 132 -23.22 -0.58 -5.13
N THR A 133 -22.29 0.36 -4.97
CA THR A 133 -21.61 1.11 -6.03
C THR A 133 -20.10 1.04 -5.82
N SER A 134 -19.33 1.25 -6.90
CA SER A 134 -17.87 1.30 -6.84
C SER A 134 -17.31 2.52 -7.52
N THR A 135 -16.15 2.99 -7.04
CA THR A 135 -15.29 3.90 -7.81
C THR A 135 -14.76 3.21 -9.05
N LEU A 136 -14.22 4.01 -9.99
CA LEU A 136 -13.53 3.49 -11.18
C LEU A 136 -12.46 2.42 -10.84
N MET A 137 -11.67 2.66 -9.78
CA MET A 137 -10.62 1.73 -9.35
C MET A 137 -11.16 0.51 -8.59
N GLY A 138 -12.41 0.56 -8.12
CA GLY A 138 -13.09 -0.56 -7.45
C GLY A 138 -13.82 -1.49 -8.41
N LEU A 139 -13.94 -1.13 -9.70
CA LEU A 139 -14.59 -1.97 -10.69
C LEU A 139 -13.94 -3.36 -10.78
N GLY A 140 -14.77 -4.39 -10.92
CA GLY A 140 -14.36 -5.79 -10.90
C GLY A 140 -14.42 -6.45 -9.52
N SER A 141 -14.49 -5.68 -8.44
CA SER A 141 -14.65 -6.24 -7.09
C SER A 141 -16.02 -6.91 -6.88
N TYR A 142 -17.07 -6.36 -7.50
CA TYR A 142 -18.44 -6.86 -7.45
C TYR A 142 -19.01 -7.09 -8.87
N PRO A 143 -19.81 -8.16 -9.11
CA PRO A 143 -20.37 -8.44 -10.44
C PRO A 143 -21.41 -7.38 -10.85
N GLY A 144 -21.15 -6.68 -11.95
CA GLY A 144 -22.04 -5.62 -12.46
C GLY A 144 -23.40 -6.09 -12.99
N THR A 145 -23.60 -7.40 -13.15
CA THR A 145 -24.89 -8.01 -13.55
C THR A 145 -25.79 -8.33 -12.36
N SER A 146 -25.33 -8.13 -11.13
CA SER A 146 -26.13 -8.39 -9.93
C SER A 146 -27.18 -7.31 -9.72
N SER A 147 -28.35 -7.70 -9.22
CA SER A 147 -29.48 -6.80 -8.89
C SER A 147 -29.16 -5.73 -7.85
N ASN A 148 -28.14 -5.94 -6.99
CA ASN A 148 -27.73 -4.95 -5.99
C ASN A 148 -26.81 -3.86 -6.57
N TRP A 149 -26.34 -4.01 -7.81
CA TRP A 149 -25.40 -3.08 -8.43
C TRP A 149 -26.09 -1.79 -8.89
N LEU A 150 -25.59 -0.65 -8.41
CA LEU A 150 -26.12 0.67 -8.75
C LEU A 150 -25.36 1.39 -9.87
N GLY A 151 -24.27 0.81 -10.37
CA GLY A 151 -23.36 1.49 -11.30
C GLY A 151 -22.13 2.09 -10.63
N MET A 152 -21.26 2.67 -11.45
CA MET A 152 -20.02 3.32 -11.03
C MET A 152 -20.29 4.78 -10.64
N LEU A 153 -19.64 5.26 -9.58
CA LEU A 153 -19.64 6.65 -9.13
C LEU A 153 -18.23 7.19 -8.88
#